data_AF-A0A3D2SQ19-F1
#
_entry.id   AF-A0A3D2SQ19-F1
#
_cell.length_a   1.000
_cell.length_b   1.000
_cell.length_c   1.000
_cell.angle_alpha   90.00
_cell.angle_beta   90.00
_cell.angle_gamma   90.00
#
_symmetry.space_group_name_H-M   'P 1'
#
loop_
_entity.id
_entity.type
_entity.pdbx_description
1 polymer ?
#
loop_
_entity_poly.entity_id
_entity_poly.type
_entity_poly.pdbx_seq_one_letter_code
_entity_poly.pdbx_strand_id
1 'polypeptide(L)'
;ASGSGITAIYSLLQQAIKQQLPQIDVIYFSRDAAFHQELQSLADHHPSIHYHHIDTTQQKQHLTIDLLNKLIGDLEQKHTYLCGASNMMQAAKTIFAELNLSDRLHMEYFQPVVDETLEAQPVTFLRSQQAFEANTNLLESAEQAGLRPAHGCRMGICNTCTCTKVSGSTKN
;
A
#
# COMPACT_ATOMS: atom_id res chain seq x y z
N ALA A 1 -8.39 2.73 1.40
CA ALA A 1 -7.77 1.42 1.10
C ALA A 1 -7.64 1.21 -0.42
N SER A 2 -6.69 0.39 -0.88
CA SER A 2 -6.65 -0.09 -2.27
C SER A 2 -6.15 -1.52 -2.36
N GLY A 3 -6.74 -2.33 -3.24
CA GLY A 3 -6.36 -3.74 -3.45
C GLY A 3 -6.42 -4.55 -2.15
N SER A 4 -5.39 -5.35 -1.88
CA SER A 4 -5.26 -6.17 -0.66
C SER A 4 -5.09 -5.35 0.62
N GLY A 5 -4.73 -4.06 0.53
CA GLY A 5 -4.67 -3.15 1.67
C GLY A 5 -6.00 -2.96 2.39
N ILE A 6 -7.11 -3.43 1.79
CA ILE A 6 -8.41 -3.49 2.46
C ILE A 6 -8.40 -4.37 3.70
N THR A 7 -7.56 -5.40 3.77
CA THR A 7 -7.51 -6.32 4.92
C THR A 7 -7.09 -5.63 6.21
N ALA A 8 -6.07 -4.77 6.16
CA ALA A 8 -5.64 -3.93 7.28
C ALA A 8 -6.74 -2.94 7.68
N ILE A 9 -7.32 -2.26 6.69
CA ILE A 9 -8.38 -1.25 6.94
C ILE A 9 -9.67 -1.89 7.47
N TYR A 10 -10.02 -3.10 7.03
CA TYR A 10 -11.19 -3.83 7.52
C TYR A 10 -11.06 -4.16 9.02
N SER A 11 -9.87 -4.54 9.47
CA SER A 11 -9.60 -4.78 10.90
C SER A 11 -9.76 -3.51 11.73
N LEU A 12 -9.27 -2.36 11.23
CA LEU A 12 -9.47 -1.06 11.87
C LEU A 12 -10.95 -0.64 11.88
N LEU A 13 -11.67 -0.88 10.79
CA LEU A 13 -13.10 -0.62 10.69
C LEU A 13 -13.88 -1.41 11.74
N GLN A 14 -13.62 -2.71 11.88
CA GLN A 14 -14.25 -3.53 12.92
C GLN A 14 -13.99 -2.99 14.33
N GLN A 15 -12.78 -2.49 14.59
CA GLN A 15 -12.44 -1.86 15.87
C GLN A 15 -13.18 -0.54 16.07
N ALA A 16 -13.28 0.30 15.03
CA ALA A 16 -14.01 1.57 15.07
C ALA A 16 -15.51 1.39 15.33
N ILE A 17 -16.13 0.35 14.73
CA ILE A 17 -17.51 -0.05 14.98
C ILE A 17 -17.70 -0.42 16.45
N LYS A 18 -16.80 -1.24 17.02
CA LYS A 18 -16.84 -1.63 18.45
C LYS A 18 -16.70 -0.42 19.39
N GLN A 19 -15.90 0.57 18.99
CA GLN A 19 -15.73 1.83 19.72
C GLN A 19 -16.89 2.80 19.51
N GLN A 20 -17.86 2.47 18.65
CA GLN A 20 -19.02 3.31 18.33
C GLN A 20 -18.61 4.70 17.87
N LEU A 21 -17.58 4.80 17.02
CA LEU A 21 -17.20 6.08 16.45
C LEU A 21 -18.39 6.70 15.69
N PRO A 22 -18.63 8.01 15.86
CA PRO A 22 -19.84 8.65 15.39
C PRO A 22 -19.92 8.74 13.86
N GLN A 23 -18.77 8.81 13.19
CA GLN A 23 -18.67 8.86 11.74
C GLN A 23 -17.39 8.19 11.26
N ILE A 24 -17.52 7.32 10.26
CA ILE A 24 -16.44 6.54 9.69
C ILE A 24 -16.61 6.53 8.16
N ASP A 25 -15.70 7.17 7.43
CA ASP A 25 -15.72 7.12 5.97
C ASP A 25 -14.71 6.09 5.46
N VAL A 26 -15.15 5.20 4.57
CA VAL A 26 -14.31 4.13 4.01
C VAL A 26 -14.25 4.29 2.50
N ILE A 27 -13.12 4.81 2.00
CA ILE A 27 -12.85 4.89 0.56
C ILE A 27 -12.07 3.65 0.13
N TYR A 28 -12.62 2.88 -0.81
CA TYR A 28 -11.97 1.65 -1.31
C TYR A 28 -11.84 1.63 -2.83
N PHE A 29 -10.60 1.65 -3.31
CA PHE A 29 -10.26 1.46 -4.72
C PHE A 29 -9.96 -0.02 -5.00
N SER A 30 -10.78 -0.67 -5.83
CA SER A 30 -10.61 -2.10 -6.15
C SER A 30 -10.66 -2.38 -7.65
N ARG A 31 -10.16 -3.55 -8.05
CA ARG A 31 -10.33 -4.09 -9.41
C ARG A 31 -11.18 -5.37 -9.46
N ASP A 32 -11.29 -6.07 -8.33
CA ASP A 32 -11.81 -7.44 -8.22
C ASP A 32 -12.90 -7.59 -7.15
N ALA A 33 -13.47 -6.48 -6.68
CA ALA A 33 -14.56 -6.42 -5.70
C ALA A 33 -14.32 -7.20 -4.39
N ALA A 34 -13.07 -7.52 -4.04
CA ALA A 34 -12.73 -8.17 -2.78
C ALA A 34 -13.25 -7.34 -1.59
N PHE A 35 -13.85 -7.97 -0.58
CA PHE A 35 -14.48 -7.30 0.58
C PHE A 35 -15.64 -6.34 0.26
N HIS A 36 -16.04 -6.17 -1.00
CA HIS A 36 -17.06 -5.19 -1.36
C HIS A 36 -18.42 -5.51 -0.73
N GLN A 37 -18.86 -6.77 -0.81
CA GLN A 37 -20.14 -7.20 -0.25
C GLN A 37 -20.15 -7.08 1.28
N GLU A 38 -19.04 -7.41 1.94
CA GLU A 38 -18.87 -7.33 3.38
C GLU A 38 -18.89 -5.86 3.85
N LEU A 39 -18.19 -4.96 3.15
CA LEU A 39 -18.19 -3.53 3.46
C LEU A 39 -19.54 -2.88 3.20
N GLN A 40 -20.20 -3.25 2.11
CA GLN A 40 -21.56 -2.78 1.80
C GLN A 40 -22.53 -3.22 2.90
N SER A 41 -22.48 -4.51 3.29
CA SER A 41 -23.31 -5.03 4.38
C SER A 41 -23.04 -4.30 5.70
N LEU A 42 -21.78 -4.01 6.04
CA LEU A 42 -21.47 -3.22 7.23
C LEU A 42 -22.06 -1.81 7.17
N ALA A 43 -21.94 -1.13 6.02
CA ALA A 43 -22.53 0.20 5.84
C ALA A 43 -24.06 0.19 5.95
N ASP A 44 -24.72 -0.85 5.41
CA ASP A 44 -26.17 -1.00 5.49
C ASP A 44 -26.66 -1.21 6.95
N HIS A 45 -25.86 -1.85 7.80
CA HIS A 45 -26.21 -2.13 9.21
C HIS A 45 -25.72 -1.06 10.20
N HIS A 46 -24.78 -0.20 9.80
CA HIS A 46 -24.20 0.81 10.67
C HIS A 46 -24.29 2.21 10.02
N PRO A 47 -25.26 3.04 10.41
CA PRO A 47 -25.46 4.37 9.84
C PRO A 47 -24.27 5.33 9.99
N SER A 48 -23.33 5.05 10.91
CA SER A 48 -22.11 5.84 11.06
C SER A 48 -21.07 5.54 9.99
N ILE A 49 -21.22 4.48 9.19
CA ILE A 49 -20.28 4.10 8.14
C ILE A 49 -20.75 4.66 6.79
N HIS A 50 -19.92 5.49 6.18
CA HIS A 50 -20.10 5.95 4.81
C HIS A 50 -19.10 5.23 3.90
N TYR A 51 -19.60 4.28 3.12
CA TYR A 51 -18.78 3.48 2.23
C TYR A 51 -18.74 4.07 0.82
N HIS A 52 -17.53 4.34 0.32
CA HIS A 52 -17.26 4.87 -1.00
C HIS A 52 -16.44 3.85 -1.80
N HIS A 53 -17.15 3.05 -2.59
CA HIS A 53 -16.51 2.08 -3.48
C HIS A 53 -16.14 2.70 -4.83
N ILE A 54 -14.90 2.46 -5.27
CA ILE A 54 -14.37 2.91 -6.55
C ILE A 54 -13.84 1.69 -7.30
N ASP A 55 -14.66 1.17 -8.21
CA ASP A 55 -14.23 0.14 -9.17
C ASP A 55 -13.35 0.77 -10.26
N THR A 56 -12.04 0.57 -10.12
CA THR A 56 -11.04 1.13 -11.04
C THR A 56 -11.02 0.47 -12.42
N THR A 57 -11.78 -0.61 -12.64
CA THR A 57 -12.00 -1.18 -13.98
C THR A 57 -13.03 -0.41 -14.78
N GLN A 58 -13.99 0.24 -14.09
CA GLN A 58 -15.07 1.01 -14.69
C GLN A 58 -14.74 2.51 -14.77
N GLN A 59 -14.05 3.02 -13.76
CA GLN A 59 -13.66 4.43 -13.66
C GLN A 59 -12.16 4.55 -13.41
N LYS A 60 -11.45 5.27 -14.27
CA LYS A 60 -10.01 5.58 -14.09
C LYS A 60 -9.82 6.68 -13.04
N GLN A 61 -10.30 6.43 -11.83
CA GLN A 61 -10.25 7.37 -10.71
C GLN A 61 -9.02 7.10 -9.85
N HIS A 62 -8.27 8.17 -9.56
CA HIS A 62 -7.16 8.15 -8.62
C HIS A 62 -7.52 8.93 -7.36
N LEU A 63 -6.74 8.75 -6.30
CA LEU A 63 -6.85 9.59 -5.11
C LEU A 63 -6.36 10.99 -5.45
N THR A 64 -7.26 11.97 -5.33
CA THR A 64 -6.97 13.39 -5.55
C THR A 64 -7.59 14.22 -4.43
N ILE A 65 -7.12 15.45 -4.25
CA ILE A 65 -7.71 16.39 -3.30
C ILE A 65 -9.19 16.69 -3.64
N ASP A 66 -9.53 16.82 -4.92
CA ASP A 66 -10.91 17.04 -5.36
C ASP A 66 -11.83 15.87 -5.02
N LEU A 67 -11.33 14.63 -5.16
CA LEU A 67 -12.09 13.45 -4.76
C LEU A 67 -12.29 13.43 -3.25
N LEU A 68 -11.26 13.75 -2.47
CA LEU A 68 -11.36 13.83 -1.01
C LEU A 68 -12.37 14.89 -0.60
N ASN A 69 -12.30 16.11 -1.14
CA ASN A 69 -13.26 17.19 -0.83
C ASN A 69 -14.70 16.82 -1.22
N LYS A 70 -14.88 16.07 -2.31
CA LYS A 70 -16.19 15.60 -2.77
C LYS A 70 -16.80 14.55 -1.84
N LEU A 71 -15.98 13.65 -1.31
CA LEU A 71 -16.44 12.52 -0.50
C LEU A 71 -16.44 12.86 1.01
N ILE A 72 -15.46 13.63 1.46
CA ILE A 72 -15.12 13.92 2.85
C ILE A 72 -15.05 15.44 3.03
N GLY A 73 -16.08 16.03 3.63
CA GLY A 73 -16.19 17.49 3.77
C GLY A 73 -15.33 18.12 4.87
N ASP A 74 -14.84 17.31 5.82
CA ASP A 74 -14.23 17.71 7.09
C ASP A 74 -12.93 16.91 7.36
N LEU A 75 -12.10 16.75 6.32
CA LEU A 75 -10.88 15.95 6.38
C LEU A 75 -9.92 16.39 7.49
N GLU A 76 -9.84 17.70 7.76
CA GLU A 76 -8.98 18.29 8.79
C GLU A 76 -9.38 17.89 10.21
N GLN A 77 -10.60 17.38 10.42
CA GLN A 77 -11.10 16.95 11.72
C GLN A 77 -10.90 15.46 11.96
N LYS A 78 -10.44 14.71 10.95
CA LYS A 78 -10.38 13.25 10.95
C LYS A 78 -8.95 12.72 11.05
N HIS A 79 -8.80 11.54 11.65
CA HIS A 79 -7.61 10.71 11.48
C HIS A 79 -7.82 9.79 10.29
N THR A 80 -6.83 9.74 9.40
CA THR A 80 -6.89 8.94 8.17
C THR A 80 -5.93 7.77 8.27
N TYR A 81 -6.45 6.57 8.07
CA TYR A 81 -5.66 5.34 8.00
C TYR A 81 -5.65 4.81 6.57
N LEU A 82 -4.46 4.60 6.02
CA LEU A 82 -4.31 4.28 4.60
C LEU A 82 -3.33 3.13 4.38
N CYS A 83 -3.80 2.18 3.58
CA CYS A 83 -3.03 1.06 3.11
C CYS A 83 -3.49 0.68 1.69
N GLY A 84 -2.55 0.39 0.79
CA GLY A 84 -2.84 -0.08 -0.57
C GLY A 84 -1.73 0.18 -1.57
N ALA A 85 -2.10 0.40 -2.83
CA ALA A 85 -1.15 0.61 -3.92
C ALA A 85 -0.20 1.81 -3.68
N SER A 86 1.09 1.63 -3.96
CA SER A 86 2.16 2.60 -3.68
C SER A 86 1.89 4.00 -4.26
N ASN A 87 1.31 4.09 -5.46
CA ASN A 87 0.95 5.36 -6.09
C ASN A 87 -0.14 6.11 -5.31
N MET A 88 -1.17 5.41 -4.82
CA MET A 88 -2.21 5.99 -3.95
C MET A 88 -1.61 6.43 -2.62
N MET A 89 -0.70 5.63 -2.05
CA MET A 89 0.01 5.97 -0.81
C MET A 89 0.85 7.25 -0.98
N GLN A 90 1.61 7.36 -2.06
CA GLN A 90 2.39 8.57 -2.38
C GLN A 90 1.49 9.78 -2.60
N ALA A 91 0.39 9.64 -3.36
CA ALA A 91 -0.57 10.72 -3.58
C ALA A 91 -1.16 11.23 -2.26
N ALA A 92 -1.55 10.33 -1.36
CA ALA A 92 -2.04 10.70 -0.03
C ALA A 92 -1.00 11.49 0.76
N LYS A 93 0.26 11.02 0.77
CA LYS A 93 1.35 11.71 1.47
C LYS A 93 1.53 13.15 0.95
N THR A 94 1.51 13.35 -0.37
CA THR A 94 1.60 14.69 -0.97
C THR A 94 0.41 15.57 -0.58
N ILE A 95 -0.82 15.07 -0.74
CA ILE A 95 -2.04 15.83 -0.42
C ILE A 95 -2.05 16.27 1.05
N PHE A 96 -1.76 15.35 1.98
CA PHE A 96 -1.78 15.67 3.41
C PHE A 96 -0.64 16.61 3.81
N ALA A 97 0.51 16.55 3.14
CA ALA A 97 1.58 17.52 3.35
C ALA A 97 1.17 18.93 2.89
N GLU A 98 0.56 19.05 1.71
CA GLU A 98 0.07 20.34 1.18
C GLU A 98 -1.03 20.95 2.05
N LEU A 99 -1.87 20.11 2.67
CA LEU A 99 -2.91 20.53 3.60
C LEU A 99 -2.40 20.79 5.03
N ASN A 100 -1.12 20.54 5.33
CA ASN A 100 -0.55 20.57 6.68
C ASN A 100 -1.29 19.63 7.68
N LEU A 101 -1.71 18.45 7.21
CA LEU A 101 -2.42 17.43 7.99
C LEU A 101 -1.62 16.14 8.15
N SER A 102 -0.30 16.17 7.90
CA SER A 102 0.56 14.98 7.95
C SER A 102 0.52 14.21 9.29
N ASP A 103 0.28 14.90 10.40
CA ASP A 103 0.12 14.33 11.75
C ASP A 103 -1.17 13.49 11.89
N ARG A 104 -2.12 13.67 10.99
CA ARG A 104 -3.40 12.94 10.95
C ARG A 104 -3.40 11.79 9.95
N LEU A 105 -2.34 11.63 9.15
CA LEU A 105 -2.20 10.55 8.18
C LEU A 105 -1.36 9.40 8.74
N HIS A 106 -2.00 8.24 8.91
CA HIS A 106 -1.37 7.00 9.33
C HIS A 106 -1.32 6.03 8.17
N MET A 107 -0.14 5.52 7.85
CA MET A 107 0.08 4.70 6.67
C MET A 107 0.85 3.43 7.00
N GLU A 108 0.42 2.32 6.42
CA GLU A 108 1.14 1.04 6.47
C GLU A 108 1.42 0.54 5.05
N TYR A 109 2.71 0.46 4.70
CA TYR A 109 3.16 -0.09 3.44
C TYR A 109 3.27 -1.60 3.57
N PHE A 110 2.53 -2.33 2.75
CA PHE A 110 2.74 -3.76 2.62
C PHE A 110 3.89 -4.04 1.67
N GLN A 111 4.13 -3.24 0.64
CA GLN A 111 5.21 -3.46 -0.31
C GLN A 111 6.46 -2.63 0.02
N PRO A 112 7.68 -3.14 -0.27
CA PRO A 112 8.88 -2.33 -0.17
C PRO A 112 8.77 -1.18 -1.15
N VAL A 113 9.13 0.03 -0.72
CA VAL A 113 9.25 1.16 -1.63
C VAL A 113 10.59 1.04 -2.34
N VAL A 114 10.56 0.72 -3.64
CA VAL A 114 11.75 0.73 -4.49
C VAL A 114 11.94 2.14 -5.02
N ASP A 115 13.15 2.67 -4.86
CA ASP A 115 13.56 3.93 -5.44
C ASP A 115 13.97 3.69 -6.90
N GLU A 116 13.02 3.85 -7.82
CA GLU A 116 13.22 3.66 -9.27
C GLU A 116 14.13 4.71 -9.90
N THR A 117 14.56 5.73 -9.15
CA THR A 117 15.51 6.74 -9.63
C THR A 117 16.98 6.31 -9.50
N LEU A 118 17.25 5.20 -8.81
CA LEU A 118 18.59 4.69 -8.63
C LEU A 118 19.15 4.09 -9.92
N GLU A 119 20.43 4.32 -10.18
CA GLU A 119 21.14 3.68 -11.28
C GLU A 119 21.27 2.17 -11.03
N ALA A 120 21.22 1.40 -12.12
CA ALA A 120 21.42 -0.04 -12.08
C ALA A 120 22.76 -0.38 -11.43
N GLN A 121 22.76 -1.40 -10.56
CA GLN A 121 23.96 -1.81 -9.84
C GLN A 121 24.40 -3.23 -10.25
N PRO A 122 25.70 -3.45 -10.53
CA PRO A 122 26.19 -4.78 -10.85
C PRO A 122 26.18 -5.67 -9.61
N VAL A 123 25.60 -6.86 -9.74
CA VAL A 123 25.48 -7.85 -8.67
C VAL A 123 25.98 -9.21 -9.16
N THR A 124 26.73 -9.92 -8.31
CA THR A 124 27.18 -11.29 -8.61
C THR A 124 26.78 -12.24 -7.50
N PHE A 125 26.04 -13.29 -7.85
CA PHE A 125 25.75 -14.41 -6.95
C PHE A 125 26.85 -15.45 -7.09
N LEU A 126 27.79 -15.47 -6.14
CA LEU A 126 29.01 -16.28 -6.23
C LEU A 126 28.74 -17.79 -6.33
N ARG A 127 27.74 -18.32 -5.63
CA ARG A 127 27.43 -19.76 -5.63
C ARG A 127 26.93 -20.25 -6.99
N SER A 128 26.18 -19.43 -7.69
CA SER A 128 25.68 -19.72 -9.05
C SER A 128 26.58 -19.18 -10.15
N GLN A 129 27.64 -18.42 -9.80
CA GLN A 129 28.53 -17.74 -10.73
C GLN A 129 27.77 -16.86 -11.75
N GLN A 130 26.64 -16.29 -11.33
CA GLN A 130 25.77 -15.49 -12.18
C GLN A 130 25.94 -14.01 -11.84
N ALA A 131 26.23 -13.20 -12.85
CA ALA A 131 26.22 -11.75 -12.77
C ALA A 131 24.97 -11.19 -13.44
N PHE A 132 24.45 -10.09 -12.91
CA PHE A 132 23.31 -9.36 -13.47
C PHE A 132 23.33 -7.89 -13.01
N GLU A 133 22.60 -7.05 -13.74
CA GLU A 133 22.34 -5.66 -13.36
C GLU A 133 21.04 -5.57 -12.56
N ALA A 134 21.13 -5.04 -11.34
CA ALA A 134 19.98 -4.78 -10.50
C ALA A 134 19.33 -3.45 -10.88
N ASN A 135 18.25 -3.52 -11.67
CA ASN A 135 17.49 -2.36 -12.14
C ASN A 135 16.31 -1.99 -11.22
N THR A 136 15.98 -2.88 -10.27
CA THR A 136 14.93 -2.71 -9.25
C THR A 136 15.47 -3.33 -7.94
N ASN A 137 14.62 -3.83 -7.05
CA ASN A 137 15.06 -4.63 -5.90
C ASN A 137 15.87 -5.88 -6.35
N LEU A 138 16.76 -6.32 -5.46
CA LEU A 138 17.70 -7.41 -5.73
C LEU A 138 17.01 -8.75 -6.02
N LEU A 139 15.87 -9.02 -5.38
CA LEU A 139 15.14 -10.28 -5.56
C LEU A 139 14.58 -10.39 -6.98
N GLU A 140 13.80 -9.40 -7.42
CA GLU A 140 13.23 -9.38 -8.76
C GLU A 140 14.30 -9.35 -9.85
N SER A 141 15.35 -8.55 -9.66
CA SER A 141 16.47 -8.50 -10.61
C SER A 141 17.17 -9.87 -10.75
N ALA A 142 17.35 -10.59 -9.64
CA ALA A 142 17.93 -11.94 -9.66
C ALA A 142 17.01 -12.93 -10.38
N GLU A 143 15.69 -12.86 -10.15
CA GLU A 143 14.70 -13.72 -10.82
C GLU A 143 14.65 -13.47 -12.33
N GLN A 144 14.71 -12.21 -12.77
CA GLN A 144 14.82 -11.84 -14.18
C GLN A 144 16.11 -12.37 -14.82
N ALA A 145 17.19 -12.46 -14.05
CA ALA A 145 18.44 -13.09 -14.46
C ALA A 145 18.40 -14.65 -14.44
N GLY A 146 17.23 -15.24 -14.19
CA GLY A 146 17.02 -16.70 -14.20
C GLY A 146 17.38 -17.40 -12.88
N LEU A 147 17.76 -16.66 -11.84
CA LEU A 147 18.03 -17.23 -10.52
C LEU A 147 16.71 -17.55 -9.80
N ARG A 148 16.78 -18.43 -8.81
CA ARG A 148 15.64 -18.79 -7.95
C ARG A 148 16.01 -18.67 -6.46
N PRO A 149 16.27 -17.46 -5.94
CA PRO A 149 16.46 -17.27 -4.51
C PRO A 149 15.23 -17.74 -3.74
N ALA A 150 15.44 -18.28 -2.53
CA ALA A 150 14.33 -18.53 -1.62
C ALA A 150 13.59 -17.21 -1.37
N HIS A 151 12.26 -17.21 -1.40
CA HIS A 151 11.47 -16.01 -1.14
C HIS A 151 10.09 -16.39 -0.62
N GLY A 152 9.42 -15.41 0.01
CA GLY A 152 8.10 -15.58 0.60
C GLY A 152 7.30 -14.29 0.44
N CYS A 153 7.33 -13.44 1.47
CA CYS A 153 6.49 -12.24 1.52
C CYS A 153 6.77 -11.19 0.43
N ARG A 154 7.99 -11.13 -0.13
CA ARG A 154 8.45 -10.05 -1.04
C ARG A 154 8.37 -8.62 -0.47
N MET A 155 8.18 -8.53 0.83
CA MET A 155 7.82 -7.31 1.56
C MET A 155 8.75 -7.05 2.74
N GLY A 156 9.88 -7.77 2.81
CA GLY A 156 10.90 -7.61 3.85
C GLY A 156 10.53 -8.16 5.24
N ILE A 157 9.32 -8.69 5.46
CA ILE A 157 8.85 -9.12 6.80
C ILE A 157 9.19 -10.58 7.15
N CYS A 158 9.26 -11.49 6.16
CA CYS A 158 9.45 -12.91 6.42
C CYS A 158 10.91 -13.37 6.49
N ASN A 159 11.85 -12.51 6.04
CA ASN A 159 13.29 -12.83 5.92
C ASN A 159 13.66 -14.08 5.09
N THR A 160 12.72 -14.71 4.38
CA THR A 160 13.00 -15.90 3.55
C THR A 160 13.99 -15.61 2.42
N CYS A 161 14.04 -14.38 1.91
CA CYS A 161 14.97 -13.95 0.86
C CYS A 161 16.31 -13.42 1.35
N THR A 162 16.66 -13.64 2.62
CA THR A 162 17.96 -13.25 3.15
C THR A 162 19.10 -14.04 2.51
N CYS A 163 20.18 -13.36 2.16
CA CYS A 163 21.42 -13.96 1.67
C CYS A 163 22.63 -13.34 2.37
N THR A 164 23.77 -14.05 2.35
CA THR A 164 25.02 -13.55 2.93
C THR A 164 25.71 -12.62 1.94
N LYS A 165 25.87 -11.34 2.31
CA LYS A 165 26.68 -10.38 1.54
C LYS A 165 28.16 -10.66 1.76
N VAL A 166 28.89 -10.97 0.68
CA VAL A 166 30.34 -11.24 0.73
C VAL A 166 31.16 -9.94 0.66
N SER A 167 30.74 -8.97 -0.16
CA SER A 167 31.41 -7.67 -0.31
C SER A 167 30.42 -6.58 -0.73
N GLY A 168 30.85 -5.31 -0.69
CA GLY A 168 30.05 -4.15 -1.11
C GLY A 168 29.10 -3.60 -0.03
N SER A 169 28.24 -2.67 -0.44
CA SER A 169 27.26 -1.98 0.41
C SER A 169 25.84 -2.25 -0.08
N THR A 170 24.87 -2.21 0.83
CA THR A 170 23.45 -2.42 0.54
C THR A 170 22.65 -1.25 1.06
N LYS A 171 21.62 -0.85 0.32
CA LYS A 171 20.57 0.08 0.76
C LYS A 171 19.34 -0.76 1.05
N ASN A 172 18.85 -0.66 2.29
CA ASN A 172 17.59 -1.28 2.72
C ASN A 172 16.47 -0.25 2.67
#